data_AF-A0A6C0JBU6-F1
#
_entry.id   AF-A0A6C0JBU6-F1
#
_cell.length_a   1.000
_cell.length_b   1.000
_cell.length_c   1.000
_cell.angle_alpha   90.00
_cell.angle_beta   90.00
_cell.angle_gamma   90.00
#
_symmetry.space_group_name_H-M   'P 1'
#
loop_
_entity.id
_entity.type
_entity.pdbx_description
1 polymer ?
#
loop_
_entity_poly.entity_id
_entity_poly.type
_entity_poly.pdbx_seq_one_letter_code
_entity_poly.pdbx_strand_id
1 'polypeptide(L)'
;MLENLCAPAQLYVAFSITQIIIDIFKNMHNTAFFKFMVMIIFTIMLNVLCKRGLGIVSWMIVFLPFIMMTIITTLLLFTFGLSPENGKLNYSTKYPVSLNSSNKTNTESKKYERVIRK
;
A
#
# COMPACT_ATOMS: atom_id res chain seq x y z
N MET A 1 7.81 -23.13 -25.48
CA MET A 1 7.04 -22.02 -26.10
C MET A 1 6.83 -20.80 -25.19
N LEU A 2 7.39 -20.76 -23.97
CA LEU A 2 7.54 -19.50 -23.20
C LEU A 2 8.84 -18.73 -23.56
N GLU A 3 9.69 -19.29 -24.42
CA GLU A 3 11.03 -18.77 -24.74
C GLU A 3 11.02 -17.50 -25.63
N ASN A 4 9.84 -17.00 -26.00
CA ASN A 4 9.69 -15.75 -26.76
C ASN A 4 9.11 -14.60 -25.92
N LEU A 5 8.93 -14.77 -24.60
CA LEU A 5 8.59 -13.65 -23.73
C LEU A 5 9.86 -12.93 -23.28
N CYS A 6 9.99 -11.66 -23.67
CA CYS A 6 11.10 -10.82 -23.22
C CYS A 6 11.14 -10.70 -21.69
N ALA A 7 12.35 -10.71 -21.12
CA ALA A 7 12.61 -10.49 -19.70
C ALA A 7 11.79 -9.34 -19.07
N PRO A 8 11.68 -8.13 -19.68
CA PRO A 8 10.84 -7.06 -19.15
C PRO A 8 9.33 -7.34 -19.16
N ALA A 9 8.82 -8.13 -20.12
CA ALA A 9 7.40 -8.50 -20.17
C ALA A 9 7.02 -9.47 -19.04
N GLN A 10 7.90 -10.43 -18.73
CA GLN A 10 7.69 -11.37 -17.63
C GLN A 10 7.72 -10.67 -16.26
N LEU A 11 8.65 -9.74 -16.06
CA LEU A 11 8.72 -8.90 -14.86
C LEU A 11 7.47 -8.04 -14.68
N TYR A 12 7.00 -7.39 -15.74
CA TYR A 12 5.79 -6.55 -15.70
C TYR A 12 4.54 -7.35 -15.32
N VAL A 13 4.37 -8.55 -15.89
CA VAL A 13 3.25 -9.45 -15.56
C VAL A 13 3.30 -9.87 -14.10
N ALA A 14 4.46 -10.31 -13.60
CA ALA A 14 4.62 -10.71 -12.20
C ALA A 14 4.30 -9.56 -11.24
N PHE A 15 4.84 -8.37 -11.51
CA PHE A 15 4.61 -7.17 -10.71
C PHE A 15 3.14 -6.73 -10.73
N SER A 16 2.50 -6.74 -11.91
CA SER A 16 1.09 -6.38 -12.05
C SER A 16 0.18 -7.33 -11.29
N ILE A 17 0.47 -8.64 -11.31
CA ILE A 17 -0.27 -9.64 -10.52
C ILE A 17 -0.16 -9.33 -9.03
N THR A 18 1.05 -9.06 -8.52
CA THR A 18 1.24 -8.70 -7.11
C THR A 18 0.45 -7.45 -6.73
N GLN A 19 0.43 -6.43 -7.58
CA GLN A 19 -0.36 -5.22 -7.31
C GLN A 19 -1.86 -5.48 -7.29
N ILE A 20 -2.39 -6.27 -8.23
CA ILE A 20 -3.81 -6.62 -8.28
C ILE A 20 -4.20 -7.34 -6.99
N ILE A 21 -3.36 -8.26 -6.49
CA ILE A 21 -3.57 -8.94 -5.21
C ILE A 21 -3.66 -7.93 -4.06
N ILE A 22 -2.74 -6.96 -3.98
CA ILE A 22 -2.76 -5.92 -2.94
C ILE A 22 -4.04 -5.07 -3.00
N ASP A 23 -4.52 -4.71 -4.18
CA ASP A 23 -5.74 -3.91 -4.33
C ASP A 23 -7.01 -4.68 -3.96
N ILE A 24 -7.03 -6.00 -4.20
CA ILE A 24 -8.11 -6.89 -3.77
C ILE A 24 -8.16 -6.93 -2.23
N PHE A 25 -7.02 -7.00 -1.54
CA PHE A 25 -6.99 -6.93 -0.06
C PHE A 25 -7.53 -5.61 0.48
N LYS A 26 -7.46 -4.53 -0.30
CA LYS A 26 -8.01 -3.20 0.06
C LYS A 26 -9.50 -3.06 -0.31
N ASN A 27 -10.14 -4.14 -0.79
CA ASN A 27 -11.55 -4.23 -1.15
C ASN A 27 -12.04 -3.15 -2.14
N MET A 28 -11.13 -2.58 -2.96
CA MET A 28 -11.42 -1.53 -3.94
C MET A 28 -11.54 -2.13 -5.35
N HIS A 29 -12.61 -2.86 -5.61
CA HIS A 29 -12.79 -3.64 -6.85
C HIS A 29 -12.71 -2.79 -8.15
N ASN A 30 -13.21 -1.56 -8.13
CA ASN A 30 -13.18 -0.68 -9.32
C ASN A 30 -11.75 -0.35 -9.77
N THR A 31 -10.81 -0.27 -8.84
CA THR A 31 -9.41 0.03 -9.14
C THR A 31 -8.71 -1.19 -9.74
N ALA A 32 -9.01 -2.38 -9.23
CA ALA A 32 -8.45 -3.64 -9.73
C ALA A 32 -8.83 -3.91 -11.19
N PHE A 33 -10.06 -3.59 -11.59
CA PHE A 33 -10.51 -3.75 -12.98
C PHE A 33 -9.73 -2.86 -13.96
N PHE A 34 -9.50 -1.60 -13.60
CA PHE A 34 -8.71 -0.68 -14.43
C PHE A 34 -7.26 -1.19 -14.60
N LYS A 35 -6.64 -1.66 -13.51
CA LYS A 35 -5.27 -2.20 -13.57
C LYS A 35 -5.17 -3.49 -14.39
N PHE A 36 -6.19 -4.35 -14.36
CA PHE A 36 -6.24 -5.54 -15.21
C PHE A 36 -6.28 -5.18 -16.69
N MET A 37 -7.06 -4.17 -17.07
CA MET A 37 -7.14 -3.70 -18.46
C MET A 37 -5.79 -3.12 -18.92
N VAL A 38 -5.19 -2.27 -18.08
CA VAL A 38 -3.85 -1.68 -18.32
C VAL A 38 -2.79 -2.78 -18.45
N MET A 39 -2.82 -3.82 -17.62
CA MET A 39 -1.91 -4.96 -17.69
C MET A 39 -1.93 -5.63 -19.08
N ILE A 40 -3.11 -5.88 -19.64
CA ILE A 40 -3.25 -6.51 -20.96
C ILE A 40 -2.66 -5.61 -22.05
N ILE A 41 -2.98 -4.32 -22.05
CA ILE A 41 -2.46 -3.35 -23.04
C ILE A 41 -0.92 -3.32 -23.00
N PHE A 42 -0.34 -3.14 -21.82
CA PHE A 42 1.10 -3.07 -21.67
C PHE A 42 1.79 -4.39 -22.04
N THR A 43 1.20 -5.53 -21.70
CA THR A 43 1.75 -6.85 -22.06
C THR A 43 1.82 -7.03 -23.58
N ILE A 44 0.75 -6.65 -24.31
CA ILE A 44 0.73 -6.69 -25.78
C ILE A 44 1.78 -5.72 -26.36
N MET A 45 1.84 -4.50 -25.83
CA MET A 45 2.79 -3.49 -26.27
C MET A 45 4.24 -3.97 -26.09
N LEU A 46 4.59 -4.47 -24.90
CA LEU A 46 5.92 -5.01 -24.58
C LEU A 46 6.29 -6.20 -25.48
N ASN A 47 5.33 -7.07 -25.79
CA ASN A 47 5.52 -8.21 -26.68
C ASN A 47 5.84 -7.77 -28.13
N VAL A 48 5.14 -6.75 -28.65
CA VAL A 48 5.41 -6.19 -29.99
C VAL A 48 6.76 -5.47 -30.05
N LEU A 49 7.11 -4.68 -29.02
CA LEU A 49 8.40 -3.99 -28.95
C LEU A 49 9.57 -4.97 -28.85
N CYS A 50 9.41 -6.05 -28.08
CA CYS A 50 10.37 -7.13 -27.95
C CYS A 50 10.66 -7.81 -29.30
N LYS A 51 9.61 -8.16 -30.06
CA LYS A 51 9.74 -8.78 -31.39
C LYS A 51 10.48 -7.90 -32.41
N ARG A 52 10.54 -6.59 -32.18
CA ARG A 52 11.29 -5.64 -33.02
C ARG A 52 12.75 -5.49 -32.61
N GLY A 53 13.22 -6.19 -31.56
CA GLY A 53 14.61 -6.16 -31.09
C GLY A 53 14.96 -5.01 -30.13
N LEU A 54 13.96 -4.25 -29.64
CA LEU A 54 14.19 -3.08 -28.77
C LEU A 54 14.13 -3.45 -27.28
N GLY A 55 14.96 -4.41 -26.86
CA GLY A 55 15.03 -4.84 -25.45
C GLY A 55 15.32 -3.68 -24.48
N ILE A 56 16.17 -2.73 -24.90
CA ILE A 56 16.57 -1.58 -24.07
C ILE A 56 15.42 -0.61 -23.77
N VAL A 57 14.55 -0.36 -24.75
CA VAL A 57 13.40 0.54 -24.59
C VAL A 57 12.37 -0.09 -23.66
N SER A 58 12.19 -1.40 -23.73
CA SER A 58 11.29 -2.14 -22.86
C SER A 58 11.70 -2.06 -21.38
N TRP A 59 13.01 -2.04 -21.09
CA TRP A 59 13.53 -1.88 -19.73
C TRP A 59 13.24 -0.48 -19.16
N MET A 60 13.34 0.57 -19.98
CA MET A 60 12.98 1.94 -19.59
C MET A 60 11.49 2.09 -19.24
N ILE A 61 10.60 1.37 -19.95
CA ILE A 61 9.15 1.41 -19.68
C ILE A 61 8.82 0.76 -18.33
N VAL A 62 9.50 -0.33 -17.96
CA VAL A 62 9.28 -1.00 -16.66
C VAL A 62 9.73 -0.13 -15.48
N PHE A 63 10.63 0.82 -15.71
CA PHE A 63 11.10 1.74 -14.67
C PHE A 63 10.05 2.79 -14.28
N LEU A 64 9.19 3.20 -15.23
CA LEU A 64 8.14 4.20 -15.01
C LEU A 64 7.12 3.82 -13.90
N PRO A 65 6.49 2.63 -13.89
CA PRO A 65 5.58 2.25 -12.82
C PRO A 65 6.30 2.07 -11.47
N PHE A 66 7.59 1.72 -11.48
CA PHE A 66 8.38 1.59 -10.26
C PHE A 66 8.63 2.97 -9.62
N ILE A 67 9.03 3.96 -10.42
CA ILE A 67 9.18 5.34 -9.96
C ILE A 67 7.85 5.86 -9.41
N MET A 68 6.75 5.71 -10.15
CA MET A 68 5.44 6.20 -9.70
C MET A 68 5.01 5.57 -8.37
N MET A 69 5.24 4.26 -8.20
CA MET A 69 4.96 3.60 -6.92
C MET A 69 5.82 4.17 -5.79
N THR A 70 7.13 4.35 -6.00
CA THR A 70 8.02 4.89 -4.96
C THR A 70 7.66 6.33 -4.57
N ILE A 71 7.24 7.16 -5.53
CA ILE A 71 6.86 8.55 -5.23
C ILE A 71 5.57 8.58 -4.40
N ILE A 72 4.53 7.85 -4.82
CA ILE A 72 3.25 7.84 -4.10
C ILE A 72 3.41 7.26 -2.69
N THR A 73 4.18 6.18 -2.51
CA THR A 73 4.41 5.59 -1.19
C THR A 73 5.22 6.50 -0.28
N THR A 74 6.26 7.16 -0.80
CA THR A 74 7.06 8.14 -0.06
C THR A 74 6.21 9.34 0.36
N LEU A 75 5.37 9.85 -0.54
CA LEU A 75 4.42 10.90 -0.21
C LEU A 75 3.44 10.45 0.88
N LEU A 76 2.89 9.25 0.79
CA LEU A 76 1.99 8.73 1.83
C LEU A 76 2.67 8.67 3.19
N LEU A 77 3.89 8.12 3.26
CA LEU A 77 4.67 8.04 4.50
C LEU A 77 5.01 9.42 5.05
N PHE A 78 5.39 10.35 4.18
CA PHE A 78 5.67 11.73 4.55
C PHE A 78 4.42 12.46 5.05
N THR A 79 3.26 12.28 4.40
CA THR A 79 2.00 12.91 4.79
C THR A 79 1.39 12.31 6.05
N PHE A 80 1.60 11.02 6.32
CA PHE A 80 1.09 10.39 7.53
C PHE A 80 2.07 10.45 8.70
N GLY A 81 3.31 10.92 8.47
CA GLY A 81 4.32 11.03 9.53
C GLY A 81 4.69 9.68 10.18
N LEU A 82 4.39 8.54 9.53
CA LEU A 82 4.79 7.24 10.05
C LEU A 82 6.28 7.04 9.81
N SER A 83 7.08 7.22 10.86
CA SER A 83 8.37 6.56 10.96
C SER A 83 8.09 5.05 10.93
N PRO A 84 8.70 4.25 10.03
CA PRO A 84 8.56 2.80 10.08
C PRO A 84 9.15 2.36 11.41
N GLU A 85 8.28 2.20 12.40
CA GLU A 85 8.65 1.86 13.77
C GLU A 85 9.17 0.42 13.74
N ASN A 86 10.49 0.32 13.66
CA ASN A 86 11.21 -0.93 13.76
C ASN A 86 10.80 -1.57 15.09
N GLY A 87 10.14 -2.72 14.99
CA GLY A 87 9.56 -3.40 16.14
C GLY A 87 10.56 -3.60 17.28
N LYS A 88 10.03 -3.35 18.49
CA LYS A 88 10.56 -3.59 19.84
C LYS A 88 11.56 -2.59 20.38
N LEU A 89 11.05 -1.68 21.20
CA LEU A 89 11.68 -1.36 22.48
C LEU A 89 10.68 -1.62 23.60
N ASN A 90 10.98 -2.67 24.39
CA ASN A 90 10.37 -2.89 25.70
C ASN A 90 10.75 -1.71 26.60
N TYR A 91 9.91 -0.68 26.64
CA TYR A 91 10.04 0.36 27.64
C TYR A 91 9.14 0.02 28.82
N SER A 92 9.72 -0.67 29.80
CA SER A 92 9.26 -0.54 31.18
C SER A 92 9.79 0.80 31.69
N THR A 93 9.09 1.90 31.38
CA THR A 93 9.45 3.22 31.88
C THR A 93 8.27 3.87 32.56
N LYS A 94 8.43 4.04 33.87
CA LYS A 94 7.64 4.88 34.76
C LYS A 94 7.75 6.34 34.32
N TYR A 95 6.71 6.88 33.69
CA TYR A 95 6.51 8.32 33.47
C TYR A 95 5.15 8.76 34.06
N PRO A 96 5.06 9.95 34.69
CA PRO A 96 3.82 10.44 35.28
C PRO A 96 2.79 10.82 34.22
N VAL A 97 1.55 10.39 34.46
CA VAL A 97 0.35 10.66 33.63
C VAL A 97 0.04 12.16 33.59
N SER A 98 -0.06 12.72 32.38
CA SER A 98 -0.85 13.92 32.08
C SER A 98 -1.89 13.61 31.00
N LEU A 99 -3.16 13.62 31.43
CA LEU A 99 -4.46 13.72 30.73
C LEU A 99 -4.41 14.36 29.32
N ASN A 100 -5.21 14.02 28.31
CA ASN A 100 -6.51 13.33 28.20
C ASN A 100 -6.83 13.12 26.70
N SER A 101 -7.32 11.95 26.26
CA SER A 101 -8.37 11.89 25.22
C SER A 101 -8.99 10.50 25.13
N SER A 102 -9.98 10.24 25.99
CA SER A 102 -11.11 9.37 25.66
C SER A 102 -12.24 9.60 26.65
N ASN A 103 -13.28 10.27 26.16
CA ASN A 103 -14.63 10.26 26.72
C ASN A 103 -15.09 8.82 27.03
N LYS A 104 -14.90 8.35 28.27
CA LYS A 104 -15.52 7.10 28.73
C LYS A 104 -15.68 6.94 30.25
N THR A 105 -15.93 8.01 31.01
CA THR A 105 -16.31 7.89 32.45
C THR A 105 -17.35 8.92 32.92
N ASN A 106 -18.11 9.53 31.99
CA ASN A 106 -19.23 10.42 32.36
C ASN A 106 -20.47 9.69 32.93
N THR A 107 -20.42 8.36 33.11
CA THR A 107 -21.60 7.55 33.46
C THR A 107 -21.57 6.98 34.89
N GLU A 108 -20.40 6.86 35.55
CA GLU A 108 -20.31 6.18 36.86
C GLU A 108 -20.41 7.14 38.07
N SER A 109 -19.82 8.33 38.01
CA SER A 109 -19.82 9.26 39.17
C SER A 109 -21.19 9.88 39.47
N LYS A 110 -22.01 10.19 38.45
CA LYS A 110 -23.40 10.67 38.66
C LYS A 110 -24.35 9.61 39.24
N LYS A 111 -23.94 8.34 39.28
CA LYS A 111 -24.74 7.24 39.82
C LYS A 111 -24.59 7.12 41.33
N TYR A 112 -23.41 7.39 41.88
CA TYR A 112 -23.16 7.31 43.32
C TYR A 112 -23.76 8.51 44.09
N GLU A 113 -23.64 9.72 43.55
CA GLU A 113 -24.21 10.93 44.17
C GLU A 113 -25.75 10.95 44.24
N ARG A 114 -26.46 10.25 43.34
CA ARG A 114 -27.91 10.13 43.41
C ARG A 114 -28.41 9.00 44.30
N VAL A 115 -27.54 8.04 44.64
CA VAL A 115 -27.87 6.94 45.57
C VAL A 115 -27.62 7.36 47.02
N ILE A 116 -26.64 8.23 47.28
CA ILE A 116 -26.35 8.73 48.63
C ILE A 116 -27.32 9.85 49.07
N ARG A 117 -28.04 10.48 48.13
CA ARG A 117 -29.00 11.55 48.43
C ARG A 117 -30.48 11.13 48.41
N LYS A 118 -30.78 9.85 48.56
CA LYS A 118 -32.15 9.32 48.75
C LYS A 118 -32.23 8.46 50.00
#